data_AF-A0A2H6FTA3-F1
#
_entry.id   AF-A0A2H6FTA3-F1
#
_cell.length_a   1.000
_cell.length_b   1.000
_cell.length_c   1.000
_cell.angle_alpha   90.00
_cell.angle_beta   90.00
_cell.angle_gamma   90.00
#
_symmetry.space_group_name_H-M   'P 1'
#
loop_
_entity.id
_entity.type
_entity.pdbx_description
1 polymer ?
#
loop_
_entity_poly.entity_id
_entity_poly.type
_entity_poly.pdbx_seq_one_letter_code
_entity_poly.pdbx_strand_id
1 'polypeptide(L)' 'MKKRKNKEIEVVHFFSEEKLNEFKDMPVRTRLLWLEKANAFINAVLGFKKRALFDKRFKGLKSK' A
#
# COMPACT_ATOMS: atom_id res chain seq x y z
N MET A 1 -27.17 -18.65 -13.35
CA MET A 1 -26.45 -17.46 -12.82
C MET A 1 -24.98 -17.84 -12.61
N LYS A 2 -24.06 -17.38 -13.47
CA LYS A 2 -22.61 -17.67 -13.35
C LYS A 2 -22.02 -16.89 -12.17
N LYS A 3 -21.67 -17.58 -11.08
CA LYS A 3 -20.90 -17.03 -9.95
C LYS A 3 -19.57 -16.49 -10.51
N ARG A 4 -19.43 -15.17 -10.60
CA ARG A 4 -18.14 -14.53 -10.93
C ARG A 4 -17.20 -14.84 -9.77
N LYS A 5 -16.22 -15.70 -9.99
CA LYS A 5 -15.09 -15.88 -9.05
C LYS A 5 -14.42 -14.51 -8.92
N ASN A 6 -14.53 -13.88 -7.74
CA ASN A 6 -13.73 -12.71 -7.42
C ASN A 6 -12.26 -13.12 -7.61
N LYS A 7 -11.61 -12.63 -8.68
CA LYS A 7 -10.16 -12.73 -8.79
C LYS A 7 -9.62 -11.90 -7.64
N GLU A 8 -9.04 -12.54 -6.63
CA GLU A 8 -8.24 -11.85 -5.62
C GLU A 8 -7.10 -11.16 -6.37
N ILE A 9 -7.13 -9.82 -6.38
CA ILE A 9 -6.06 -9.03 -6.95
C ILE A 9 -4.97 -8.99 -5.88
N GLU A 10 -3.96 -9.82 -6.04
CA GLU A 10 -2.77 -9.81 -5.19
C GLU A 10 -1.82 -8.73 -5.70
N VAL A 11 -1.74 -7.62 -4.97
CA VAL A 11 -0.82 -6.52 -5.28
C VAL A 11 0.52 -6.83 -4.63
N VAL A 12 1.45 -7.39 -5.40
CA VAL A 12 2.82 -7.66 -4.94
C VAL A 12 3.66 -6.40 -5.15
N HIS A 13 4.15 -5.81 -4.07
CA HIS A 13 5.12 -4.72 -4.12
C HIS A 13 6.53 -5.29 -4.22
N PHE A 14 7.13 -5.27 -5.41
CA PHE A 14 8.54 -5.60 -5.61
C PHE A 14 9.39 -4.33 -5.61
N PHE A 15 10.37 -4.27 -4.73
CA PHE A 15 11.43 -3.25 -4.73
C PHE A 15 12.76 -3.93 -5.05
N SER A 16 13.62 -3.29 -5.84
CA SER A 16 14.97 -3.79 -6.06
C SER A 16 15.80 -3.64 -4.78
N GLU A 17 16.82 -4.49 -4.62
CA GLU A 17 17.76 -4.42 -3.50
C GLU A 17 18.47 -3.06 -3.42
N GLU A 18 18.86 -2.49 -4.57
CA GLU A 18 19.42 -1.14 -4.67
C GLU A 18 18.50 -0.08 -4.06
N LYS A 19 17.19 -0.16 -4.35
CA LYS A 19 16.22 0.78 -3.80
C LYS A 19 16.00 0.60 -2.31
N LEU A 20 16.12 -0.63 -1.80
CA LEU A 20 16.07 -0.89 -0.37
C LEU A 20 17.31 -0.33 0.35
N ASN A 21 18.49 -0.45 -0.26
CA ASN A 21 19.74 0.10 0.28
C ASN A 21 19.72 1.64 0.26
N GLU A 22 19.33 2.26 -0.86
CA GLU A 22 19.11 3.71 -0.92
C GLU A 22 18.15 4.17 0.17
N PHE A 23 17.03 3.46 0.36
CA PHE A 23 16.07 3.80 1.40
C PHE A 23 16.66 3.64 2.80
N LYS A 24 17.46 2.61 3.06
CA LYS A 24 18.09 2.36 4.36
C LYS A 24 19.03 3.49 4.76
N ASP A 25 19.79 4.03 3.81
CA ASP A 25 20.82 5.06 4.04
C ASP A 25 20.25 6.49 4.07
N MET A 26 18.98 6.68 3.70
CA MET A 26 18.32 7.99 3.79
C MET A 26 18.19 8.47 5.25
N PRO A 27 18.33 9.80 5.48
CA PRO A 27 17.98 10.40 6.75
C PRO A 27 16.54 10.05 7.18
N VAL A 28 16.34 9.86 8.48
CA VAL A 28 15.05 9.43 9.06
C VAL A 28 13.87 10.29 8.57
N ARG A 29 14.04 11.62 8.53
CA ARG A 29 13.00 12.55 8.06
C ARG A 29 12.63 12.32 6.59
N THR A 30 13.62 12.06 5.74
CA THR A 30 13.41 11.80 4.31
C THR A 30 12.65 10.50 4.09
N ARG A 31 12.96 9.46 4.87
CA ARG A 31 12.22 8.18 4.83
C ARG A 31 10.77 8.35 5.23
N LEU A 32 10.52 9.12 6.31
CA LEU A 32 9.15 9.43 6.75
C LEU A 32 8.36 10.16 5.65
N LEU A 33 8.95 11.20 5.04
CA LEU A 33 8.32 11.93 3.95
C LEU A 33 8.02 11.03 2.74
N TRP A 34 8.94 10.12 2.41
CA TRP A 34 8.74 9.14 1.34
C TRP A 34 7.56 8.21 1.63
N LEU A 35 7.47 7.69 2.87
CA LEU A 35 6.36 6.83 3.31
C LEU A 35 5.02 7.57 3.28
N GLU A 36 4.99 8.84 3.68
CA GLU A 36 3.79 9.69 3.60
C GLU A 36 3.34 9.87 2.15
N LYS A 37 4.26 10.19 1.24
CA LYS A 37 3.97 10.35 -0.19
C LYS A 37 3.47 9.05 -0.81
N ALA A 38 4.11 7.92 -0.50
CA ALA A 38 3.68 6.61 -0.97
C ALA A 38 2.27 6.28 -0.46
N ASN A 39 1.97 6.55 0.80
CA ASN A 39 0.63 6.37 1.37
C ASN A 39 -0.42 7.24 0.67
N ALA A 40 -0.12 8.52 0.41
CA ALA A 40 -1.00 9.43 -0.29
C ALA A 40 -1.28 8.96 -1.73
N PHE A 41 -0.23 8.54 -2.45
CA PHE A 41 -0.35 7.99 -3.81
C PHE A 41 -1.23 6.74 -3.83
N ILE A 42 -0.99 5.76 -2.95
CA ILE A 42 -1.79 4.53 -2.88
C ILE A 42 -3.25 4.87 -2.57
N ASN A 43 -3.51 5.80 -1.65
CA ASN A 43 -4.86 6.23 -1.32
C ASN A 43 -5.55 6.94 -2.48
N ALA A 44 -4.83 7.74 -3.28
CA ALA A 44 -5.36 8.40 -4.47
C ALA A 44 -5.67 7.41 -5.61
N VAL A 45 -4.78 6.43 -5.83
CA VAL A 45 -4.89 5.46 -6.93
C VAL A 45 -5.91 4.36 -6.65
N LEU A 46 -5.83 3.72 -5.47
CA LEU A 46 -6.72 2.63 -5.11
C LEU A 46 -8.01 3.12 -4.45
N GLY A 47 -7.98 4.28 -3.80
CA GLY A 47 -9.02 4.68 -2.86
C GLY A 47 -8.89 3.93 -1.54
N PHE A 48 -9.13 4.63 -0.43
CA PHE A 48 -9.05 4.06 0.93
C PHE A 48 -9.86 2.75 1.07
N LYS A 49 -11.07 2.70 0.52
CA LYS A 49 -11.96 1.54 0.61
C LYS A 49 -11.37 0.28 -0.04
N LYS A 50 -10.72 0.38 -1.20
CA LYS A 50 -10.10 -0.79 -1.85
C LYS A 50 -8.86 -1.23 -1.10
N ARG A 51 -8.02 -0.29 -0.67
CA ARG A 51 -6.83 -0.59 0.15
C ARG A 51 -7.21 -1.31 1.45
N ALA A 52 -8.26 -0.84 2.14
CA ALA A 52 -8.72 -1.42 3.38
C ALA A 52 -9.28 -2.86 3.24
N LEU A 53 -9.73 -3.26 2.04
CA LEU A 53 -10.20 -4.62 1.78
C LEU A 53 -9.05 -5.64 1.72
N PHE A 54 -7.88 -5.21 1.26
CA PHE A 54 -6.74 -6.11 1.02
C PHE A 54 -5.64 -6.00 2.10
N ASP A 55 -5.56 -4.88 2.81
CA ASP A 55 -4.52 -4.63 3.81
C ASP A 55 -5.02 -5.00 5.22
N LYS A 56 -4.41 -6.04 5.82
CA LYS A 56 -4.76 -6.56 7.15
C LYS A 56 -4.66 -5.51 8.25
N ARG A 57 -3.84 -4.46 8.09
CA ARG A 57 -3.70 -3.36 9.06
C ARG A 57 -4.97 -2.52 9.20
N PHE A 58 -5.85 -2.56 8.19
CA PHE A 58 -7.10 -1.83 8.19
C PHE A 58 -8.29 -2.66 8.69
N LYS A 59 -8.08 -3.94 9.06
CA LYS A 59 -9.12 -4.74 9.71
C LYS A 59 -9.52 -4.08 11.02
N GLY A 60 -10.81 -3.75 11.16
CA GLY A 60 -11.38 -3.14 12.36
C GLY A 60 -11.44 -1.61 12.34
N LEU A 61 -10.84 -0.93 11.36
CA LEU A 61 -11.06 0.50 11.16
C LEU A 61 -12.42 0.70 10.48
N LYS A 62 -13.45 1.04 11.25
CA LYS A 62 -14.74 1.46 10.70
C LYS A 62 -14.53 2.77 9.94
N SER A 63 -14.87 2.81 8.65
CA SER A 63 -15.03 4.08 7.93
C SER A 63 -16.13 4.85 8.66
N LYS A 64 -15.77 5.98 9.28
CA LYS A 64 -16.74 7.01 9.62
C LYS A 64 -17.40 7.55 8.36
#